data_AF-A0A450W165-F1
#
_entry.id   AF-A0A450W165-F1
#
_cell.length_a   1.000
_cell.length_b   1.000
_cell.length_c   1.000
_cell.angle_alpha   90.00
_cell.angle_beta   90.00
_cell.angle_gamma   90.00
#
_symmetry.space_group_name_H-M   'P 1'
#
loop_
_entity.id
_entity.type
_entity.pdbx_description
1 polymer ?
#
loop_
_entity_poly.entity_id
_entity_poly.type
_entity_poly.pdbx_seq_one_letter_code
_entity_poly.pdbx_strand_id
1 'polypeptide(L)'
;MFPYRWLLEMSPKLTPISWKKLVKVFEKDGFSVDRVEGSHVILTKPGVVRPIVVPKYAEVGLDIIQSNMRTAGMNRNRFFTLVSEI
;
A
#
# COMPACT_ATOMS: atom_id res chain seq x y z
N MET A 1 -18.66 -6.25 29.10
CA MET A 1 -18.84 -4.83 28.69
C MET A 1 -17.46 -4.30 28.37
N PHE A 2 -17.11 -4.07 27.10
CA PHE A 2 -15.77 -3.64 26.66
C PHE A 2 -15.77 -2.12 26.42
N PRO A 3 -15.24 -1.29 27.34
CA PRO A 3 -15.45 0.16 27.33
C PRO A 3 -14.53 0.95 26.36
N TYR A 4 -13.89 0.29 25.40
CA TYR A 4 -12.87 0.92 24.52
C TYR A 4 -13.17 0.80 23.02
N ARG A 5 -14.39 0.39 22.63
CA ARG A 5 -14.75 0.14 21.23
C ARG A 5 -14.66 1.40 20.35
N TRP A 6 -14.77 2.59 20.95
CA TRP A 6 -14.69 3.89 20.28
C TRP A 6 -13.28 4.31 19.84
N LEU A 7 -12.21 3.69 20.34
CA LEU A 7 -10.83 3.98 19.87
C LEU A 7 -10.47 3.26 18.56
N LEU A 8 -11.28 2.31 18.11
CA LEU A 8 -11.07 1.55 16.87
C LEU A 8 -11.76 2.20 15.65
N GLU A 9 -12.61 3.20 15.85
CA GLU A 9 -13.44 3.82 14.80
C GLU A 9 -12.76 4.97 14.03
N MET A 10 -11.55 5.39 14.43
CA MET A 10 -10.82 6.49 13.78
C MET A 10 -9.81 6.02 12.71
N SER A 11 -9.86 4.76 12.27
CA SER A 11 -9.06 4.32 11.12
C SER A 11 -9.87 4.56 9.84
N PRO A 12 -9.43 5.46 8.94
CA PRO A 12 -10.09 5.62 7.65
C PRO A 12 -10.19 4.27 6.94
N LYS A 13 -11.32 4.05 6.25
CA LYS A 13 -11.52 2.80 5.50
C LYS A 13 -10.51 2.76 4.36
N LEU A 14 -9.88 1.60 4.16
CA LEU A 14 -9.11 1.38 2.94
C LEU A 14 -10.09 1.40 1.77
N THR A 15 -9.85 2.27 0.81
CA THR A 15 -10.60 2.35 -0.44
C THR A 15 -9.76 1.80 -1.58
N PRO A 16 -10.38 1.24 -2.63
CA PRO A 16 -9.67 0.94 -3.85
C PRO A 16 -9.01 2.23 -4.38
N ILE A 17 -7.75 2.13 -4.79
CA ILE A 17 -7.02 3.26 -5.40
C ILE A 17 -6.41 2.82 -6.71
N SER A 18 -6.16 3.78 -7.60
CA SER A 18 -5.51 3.48 -8.88
C SER A 18 -4.10 2.97 -8.69
N TRP A 19 -3.67 2.07 -9.59
CA TRP A 19 -2.32 1.50 -9.57
C TRP A 19 -1.23 2.57 -9.54
N LYS A 20 -1.43 3.69 -10.26
CA LYS A 20 -0.49 4.82 -10.29
C LYS A 20 -0.34 5.48 -8.92
N LYS A 21 -1.44 5.66 -8.19
CA LYS A 21 -1.40 6.19 -6.83
C LYS A 21 -0.71 5.21 -5.89
N LEU A 22 -1.02 3.92 -6.00
CA LEU A 22 -0.41 2.89 -5.16
C LEU A 22 1.11 2.80 -5.37
N VAL A 23 1.58 2.86 -6.62
CA VAL A 23 3.02 2.91 -6.94
C VAL A 23 3.67 4.12 -6.27
N LYS A 24 3.11 5.33 -6.42
CA LYS A 24 3.64 6.55 -5.80
C LYS A 24 3.71 6.46 -4.27
N VAL A 25 2.72 5.83 -3.63
CA VAL A 25 2.74 5.60 -2.16
C VAL A 25 3.97 4.77 -1.78
N PHE A 26 4.20 3.66 -2.47
CA PHE A 26 5.35 2.81 -2.17
C PHE A 26 6.67 3.48 -2.54
N GLU A 27 6.73 4.25 -3.62
CA GLU A 27 7.91 5.06 -3.97
C GLU A 27 8.25 6.05 -2.84
N LYS A 28 7.26 6.76 -2.29
CA LYS A 28 7.46 7.64 -1.13
C LYS A 28 7.85 6.90 0.15
N ASP A 29 7.45 5.64 0.29
CA ASP A 29 7.92 4.80 1.39
C ASP A 29 9.38 4.33 1.21
N GLY A 30 10.01 4.63 0.07
CA GLY A 30 11.39 4.25 -0.25
C GLY A 30 11.50 2.97 -1.08
N PHE A 31 10.41 2.52 -1.69
CA PHE A 31 10.51 1.52 -2.76
C PHE A 31 10.97 2.18 -4.06
N SER A 32 11.58 1.39 -4.93
CA SER A 32 11.95 1.79 -6.28
C SER A 32 11.37 0.79 -7.27
N VAL A 33 10.94 1.28 -8.43
CA VAL A 33 10.48 0.40 -9.51
C VAL A 33 11.69 -0.37 -10.04
N ASP A 34 11.67 -1.69 -9.86
CA ASP A 34 12.72 -2.60 -10.34
C ASP A 34 12.50 -2.91 -11.82
N ARG A 35 11.31 -3.40 -12.14
CA ARG A 35 10.93 -3.78 -13.50
C ARG A 35 9.42 -3.78 -13.69
N VAL A 36 9.02 -3.78 -14.95
CA VAL A 36 7.61 -3.84 -15.35
C VAL A 36 7.44 -5.02 -16.30
N GLU A 37 6.65 -5.99 -15.88
CA GLU A 37 6.40 -7.21 -16.64
C GLU A 37 4.93 -7.24 -17.06
N GLY A 38 4.69 -6.91 -18.34
CA GLY A 38 3.35 -6.75 -18.91
C GLY A 38 2.49 -5.76 -18.11
N SER A 39 1.46 -6.31 -17.47
CA SER A 39 0.50 -5.56 -16.66
C SER A 39 0.86 -5.48 -15.17
N HIS A 40 2.07 -5.88 -14.76
CA HIS A 40 2.50 -5.83 -13.37
C HIS A 40 3.75 -4.94 -13.20
N VAL A 41 3.74 -4.09 -12.19
CA VAL A 41 4.87 -3.26 -11.76
C VAL A 41 5.48 -3.91 -10.53
N ILE A 42 6.77 -4.20 -10.58
CA ILE A 42 7.52 -4.81 -9.49
C ILE A 42 8.34 -3.72 -8.82
N LEU A 43 8.19 -3.58 -7.50
CA LEU A 43 8.93 -2.62 -6.69
C LEU A 43 9.78 -3.33 -5.63
N THR A 44 10.99 -2.84 -5.42
CA THR A 44 11.95 -3.36 -4.43
C THR A 44 12.37 -2.25 -3.47
N LYS A 45 12.75 -2.62 -2.25
CA LYS A 45 13.29 -1.70 -1.24
C LYS A 45 14.44 -2.37 -0.50
N PRO A 46 15.59 -1.71 -0.33
CA PRO A 46 16.67 -2.24 0.50
C PRO A 46 16.17 -2.56 1.91
N GLY A 47 16.39 -3.79 2.38
CA GLY A 47 15.92 -4.27 3.68
C GLY A 47 14.55 -4.97 3.66
N VAL A 48 13.83 -4.95 2.53
CA VAL A 48 12.62 -5.76 2.33
C VAL A 48 12.95 -6.93 1.41
N VAL A 49 12.89 -8.15 1.94
CA VAL A 49 13.31 -9.37 1.21
C VAL A 49 12.39 -9.68 0.02
N ARG A 50 11.10 -9.39 0.16
CA ARG A 50 10.09 -9.70 -0.87
C ARG A 50 9.74 -8.45 -1.67
N PRO A 51 9.84 -8.49 -3.02
CA PRO A 51 9.36 -7.39 -3.84
C PRO A 51 7.83 -7.27 -3.75
N ILE A 52 7.35 -6.05 -3.97
CA ILE A 52 5.92 -5.74 -4.06
C ILE A 52 5.50 -5.78 -5.52
N VAL A 53 4.34 -6.38 -5.78
CA VAL A 53 3.79 -6.47 -7.13
C VAL A 53 2.49 -5.68 -7.18
N VAL A 54 2.42 -4.70 -8.08
CA VAL A 54 1.24 -3.87 -8.31
C VAL A 54 0.69 -4.14 -9.72
N PRO A 55 -0.51 -4.72 -9.85
CA PRO A 55 -1.14 -4.85 -11.16
C PRO A 55 -1.62 -3.48 -11.66
N LYS A 56 -1.51 -3.24 -12.96
CA LYS A 56 -1.91 -2.00 -13.65
C LYS A 56 -3.43 -1.89 -13.86
N TYR A 57 -4.21 -2.15 -12.81
CA TYR A 57 -5.67 -2.01 -12.84
C TYR A 57 -6.11 -0.58 -12.51
N ALA A 58 -7.19 -0.13 -13.15
CA ALA A 58 -7.76 1.19 -12.90
C ALA A 58 -8.05 1.42 -11.41
N GLU A 59 -8.51 0.37 -10.72
CA GLU A 59 -8.66 0.31 -9.27
C GLU A 59 -8.05 -0.98 -8.74
N VAL A 60 -7.14 -0.85 -7.78
CA VAL A 60 -6.52 -1.98 -7.09
C VAL A 60 -7.35 -2.32 -5.86
N GLY A 61 -7.79 -3.58 -5.78
CA GLY A 61 -8.59 -4.07 -4.66
C GLY A 61 -7.86 -4.06 -3.33
N LEU A 62 -8.64 -4.07 -2.24
CA LEU A 62 -8.13 -3.98 -0.87
C LEU A 62 -7.21 -5.15 -0.49
N ASP A 63 -7.45 -6.34 -1.04
CA ASP A 63 -6.66 -7.53 -0.75
C ASP A 63 -5.21 -7.36 -1.21
N ILE A 64 -5.02 -6.78 -2.40
CA ILE A 64 -3.71 -6.49 -2.98
C ILE A 64 -3.01 -5.39 -2.17
N ILE A 65 -3.74 -4.31 -1.84
CA ILE A 65 -3.21 -3.22 -1.03
C ILE A 65 -2.75 -3.74 0.34
N GLN A 66 -3.57 -4.55 1.01
CA GLN A 66 -3.24 -5.13 2.32
C GLN A 66 -2.08 -6.11 2.25
N SER A 67 -2.03 -6.98 1.25
CA SER A 67 -0.92 -7.90 1.03
C SER A 67 0.39 -7.16 0.81
N ASN A 68 0.36 -6.11 -0.01
CA ASN A 68 1.53 -5.28 -0.30
C ASN A 68 1.99 -4.48 0.91
N MET A 69 1.07 -3.91 1.71
CA MET A 69 1.41 -3.25 2.97
C MET A 69 2.06 -4.22 3.97
N ARG A 70 1.53 -5.44 4.11
CA ARG A 70 2.14 -6.47 4.97
C ARG A 70 3.55 -6.81 4.50
N THR A 71 3.73 -6.94 3.18
CA THR A 71 5.05 -7.21 2.58
C THR A 71 6.02 -6.05 2.80
N ALA A 72 5.52 -4.81 2.73
CA ALA A 72 6.30 -3.61 3.01
C ALA A 72 6.66 -3.42 4.49
N GLY A 73 6.02 -4.16 5.41
CA GLY A 73 6.06 -3.84 6.83
C GLY A 73 5.38 -2.51 7.18
N MET A 74 4.47 -2.04 6.32
CA MET A 74 3.79 -0.76 6.45
C MET A 74 2.51 -0.91 7.29
N ASN A 75 2.32 -0.03 8.26
CA ASN A 75 1.07 0.06 9.02
C ASN A 75 0.04 0.96 8.30
N ARG A 76 -1.23 0.84 8.67
CA ARG A 76 -2.33 1.63 8.07
C ARG A 76 -2.10 3.13 8.20
N ASN A 77 -1.62 3.61 9.35
CA ASN A 77 -1.38 5.04 9.59
C ASN A 77 -0.39 5.62 8.58
N ARG A 78 0.76 4.93 8.39
CA ARG A 78 1.78 5.31 7.43
C ARG A 78 1.23 5.33 6.00
N PHE A 79 0.44 4.32 5.63
CA PHE A 79 -0.21 4.28 4.33
C PHE A 79 -1.10 5.50 4.10
N PHE A 80 -1.98 5.84 5.05
CA PHE A 80 -2.87 7.00 4.91
C PHE A 80 -2.11 8.34 4.92
N THR A 81 -1.05 8.47 5.71
CA THR A 81 -0.15 9.64 5.65
C THR A 81 0.38 9.81 4.24
N LEU A 82 0.97 8.76 3.66
CA LEU A 82 1.55 8.81 2.32
C LEU A 82 0.51 9.07 1.22
N VAL A 83 -0.69 8.48 1.35
CA VAL A 83 -1.81 8.75 0.43
C VAL A 83 -2.25 10.21 0.50
N SER A 84 -2.25 10.83 1.69
CA SER A 84 -2.61 12.25 1.86
C SER A 84 -1.57 13.21 1.29
N GLU A 85 -0.33 12.77 1.08
CA GLU A 85 0.73 13.59 0.51
C GLU A 85 0.83 13.49 -1.03
N ILE A 86 -0.04 12.73 -1.69
CA ILE A 86 -0.05 12.50 -3.15
C ILE A 86 -1.21 13.24 -3.80
#